data_AF-A0A6A3VQ16-F1
#
_entry.id   AF-A0A6A3VQ16-F1
#
_cell.length_a   1.000
_cell.length_b   1.000
_cell.length_c   1.000
_cell.angle_alpha   90.00
_cell.angle_beta   90.00
_cell.angle_gamma   90.00
#
_symmetry.space_group_name_H-M   'P 1'
#
loop_
_entity.id
_entity.type
_entity.pdbx_description
1 polymer ?
#
loop_
_entity_poly.entity_id
_entity_poly.type
_entity_poly.pdbx_seq_one_letter_code
_entity_poly.pdbx_strand_id
1 'polypeptide(L)'
;MSRQVMLLLPEDVLGALPAALPGPDYATIVEDSEAERVGVRVLPPVTNDDEATAQGEPEDSLVWVLRPRANICRVWAGELTAGAPGRLLRRPVFALTENRPYYGQVMAYEGSLVTIRHGDLMTQVPVSDVEEVAPVIVFLFHKAQLMRRLESRSAIGQAHTRLLGRLMGTEEAPGTRDVRRLLTGIAPVAAHPRPTATLTWMDPRTG
;
A
#
# COMPACT_ATOMS: atom_id res chain seq x y z
N MET A 1 17.61 -5.64 24.67
CA MET A 1 18.08 -6.19 23.38
C MET A 1 17.40 -5.44 22.26
N SER A 2 18.14 -4.88 21.31
CA SER A 2 17.56 -4.25 20.11
C SER A 2 16.76 -5.29 19.34
N ARG A 3 15.44 -5.09 19.24
CA ARG A 3 14.52 -5.98 18.54
C ARG A 3 14.96 -6.08 17.07
N GLN A 4 15.39 -7.25 16.63
CA GLN A 4 15.76 -7.45 15.22
C GLN A 4 14.49 -7.37 14.37
N VAL A 5 14.45 -6.39 13.46
CA VAL A 5 13.35 -6.16 12.55
C VAL A 5 13.75 -6.66 11.16
N MET A 6 12.80 -7.28 10.50
CA MET A 6 12.94 -7.78 9.13
C MET A 6 11.84 -7.18 8.27
N LEU A 7 12.15 -6.84 7.02
CA LEU A 7 11.17 -6.56 5.99
C LEU A 7 11.00 -7.82 5.13
N LEU A 8 9.86 -8.47 5.25
CA LEU A 8 9.52 -9.67 4.50
C LEU A 8 8.74 -9.30 3.25
N LEU A 9 9.14 -9.88 2.13
CA LEU A 9 8.32 -9.93 0.92
C LEU A 9 7.46 -11.21 0.95
N PRO A 10 6.33 -11.25 0.24
CA PRO A 10 5.48 -12.43 0.21
C PRO A 10 6.21 -13.72 -0.23
N GLU A 11 7.19 -13.60 -1.12
CA GLU A 11 8.03 -14.71 -1.58
C GLU A 11 9.08 -15.21 -0.58
N ASP A 12 9.31 -14.49 0.54
CA ASP A 12 10.25 -14.91 1.58
C ASP A 12 9.69 -15.97 2.53
N VAL A 13 8.36 -16.12 2.54
CA VAL A 13 7.62 -16.96 3.48
C VAL A 13 7.51 -18.39 2.97
N LEU A 14 7.81 -19.36 3.83
CA LEU A 14 7.63 -20.79 3.58
C LEU A 14 6.18 -21.21 3.85
N GLY A 15 5.46 -21.64 2.81
CA GLY A 15 4.12 -22.24 2.93
C GLY A 15 3.18 -21.87 1.78
N ALA A 16 2.35 -22.83 1.34
CA ALA A 16 1.31 -22.60 0.33
C ALA A 16 0.10 -21.86 0.93
N LEU A 17 -0.53 -21.00 0.14
CA LEU A 17 -1.78 -20.24 0.41
C LEU A 17 -2.73 -20.98 1.36
N PRO A 18 -3.16 -20.37 2.49
CA PRO A 18 -3.51 -18.96 2.64
C PRO A 18 -2.56 -18.10 3.49
N ALA A 19 -1.39 -18.60 3.90
CA ALA A 19 -0.43 -17.88 4.77
C ALA A 19 0.50 -16.89 4.05
N ALA A 20 0.33 -16.66 2.73
CA ALA A 20 1.15 -15.73 1.97
C ALA A 20 0.79 -14.28 2.33
N LEU A 21 1.79 -13.47 2.69
CA LEU A 21 1.60 -12.04 2.99
C LEU A 21 0.89 -11.34 1.81
N PRO A 22 -0.09 -10.44 2.07
CA PRO A 22 -0.78 -9.71 1.00
C PRO A 22 0.14 -8.73 0.25
N GLY A 23 1.27 -8.39 0.88
CA GLY A 23 2.33 -7.56 0.34
C GLY A 23 3.49 -7.51 1.35
N PRO A 24 4.51 -6.69 1.10
CA PRO A 24 5.62 -6.50 2.02
C PRO A 24 5.17 -6.08 3.43
N ASP A 25 5.76 -6.68 4.46
CA ASP A 25 5.47 -6.33 5.86
C ASP A 25 6.68 -6.56 6.79
N TYR A 26 6.68 -5.89 7.93
CA TYR A 26 7.73 -6.02 8.92
C TYR A 26 7.45 -7.20 9.86
N ALA A 27 8.50 -7.90 10.27
CA ALA A 27 8.42 -9.01 11.19
C ALA A 27 9.58 -9.02 12.18
N THR A 28 9.43 -9.78 13.27
CA THR A 28 10.48 -10.00 14.27
C THR A 28 10.65 -11.48 14.52
N ILE A 29 11.90 -11.94 14.67
CA ILE A 29 12.21 -13.33 14.99
C ILE A 29 11.71 -13.63 16.41
N VAL A 30 10.95 -14.71 16.55
CA VAL A 30 10.40 -15.20 17.83
C VAL A 30 10.84 -16.63 18.12
N GLU A 31 11.21 -17.40 17.10
CA GLU A 31 11.77 -18.75 17.23
C GLU A 31 13.03 -18.88 16.36
N ASP A 32 14.14 -19.26 17.00
CA ASP A 32 15.47 -19.39 16.37
C ASP A 32 16.14 -20.73 16.73
N SER A 33 15.32 -21.75 17.00
CA SER A 33 15.75 -23.08 17.44
C SER A 33 16.27 -23.96 16.30
N GLU A 34 15.78 -23.74 15.06
CA GLU A 34 16.04 -24.63 13.92
C GLU A 34 17.18 -24.17 13.03
N ALA A 35 18.06 -25.07 12.58
CA ALA A 35 19.24 -24.70 11.79
C ALA A 35 18.91 -24.00 10.45
N GLU A 36 17.85 -24.44 9.75
CA GLU A 36 17.58 -24.02 8.36
C GLU A 36 16.52 -22.91 8.23
N ARG A 37 15.69 -22.71 9.26
CA ARG A 37 14.58 -21.76 9.23
C ARG A 37 14.41 -21.05 10.56
N VAL A 38 13.79 -19.88 10.52
CA VAL A 38 13.43 -19.11 11.70
C VAL A 38 11.93 -18.85 11.71
N GLY A 39 11.34 -18.93 12.90
CA GLY A 39 9.96 -18.54 13.13
C GLY A 39 9.89 -17.04 13.40
N VAL A 40 9.10 -16.35 12.59
CA VAL A 40 8.93 -14.89 12.65
C VAL A 40 7.48 -14.55 12.91
N ARG A 41 7.26 -13.44 13.62
CA ARG A 41 5.94 -12.87 13.86
C ARG A 41 5.84 -11.55 13.11
N VAL A 42 4.84 -11.45 12.22
CA VAL A 42 4.54 -10.21 11.50
C VAL A 42 4.06 -9.16 12.49
N LEU A 43 4.57 -7.95 12.36
CA LEU A 43 4.20 -6.82 13.19
C LEU A 43 2.86 -6.25 12.71
N PRO A 44 1.94 -5.88 13.62
CA PRO A 44 0.69 -5.24 13.22
C PRO A 44 0.97 -3.89 12.53
N PRO A 45 0.11 -3.45 11.60
CA PRO A 45 0.16 -2.10 11.07
C PRO A 45 0.12 -1.09 12.22
N VAL A 46 0.96 -0.05 12.16
CA VAL A 46 0.88 1.06 13.13
C VAL A 46 -0.29 1.93 12.68
N THR A 47 -1.46 1.73 13.28
CA THR A 47 -2.61 2.61 13.09
C THR A 47 -2.44 3.82 14.01
N ASN A 48 -2.58 5.03 13.48
CA ASN A 48 -2.60 6.27 14.26
C ASN A 48 -3.94 6.49 15.00
N ASP A 49 -4.83 5.51 14.97
CA ASP A 49 -6.11 5.58 15.66
C ASP A 49 -5.92 5.05 17.09
N ASP A 50 -5.95 5.98 18.06
CA ASP A 50 -6.09 5.75 19.51
C ASP A 50 -7.47 5.15 19.87
N GLU A 51 -8.01 4.25 19.06
CA GLU A 51 -9.11 3.37 19.47
C GLU A 51 -8.53 2.00 19.79
N ALA A 52 -8.24 1.83 21.08
CA ALA A 52 -8.04 0.56 21.73
C ALA A 52 -9.31 -0.30 21.60
N THR A 53 -9.56 -0.85 20.42
CA THR A 53 -10.41 -2.02 20.28
C THR A 53 -9.54 -3.22 20.63
N ALA A 54 -9.64 -3.66 21.89
CA ALA A 54 -9.19 -4.97 22.33
C ALA A 54 -9.99 -6.05 21.60
N GLN A 55 -9.65 -6.29 20.33
CA GLN A 55 -9.99 -7.50 19.61
C GLN A 55 -8.75 -8.39 19.72
N GLY A 56 -8.95 -9.53 20.38
CA GLY A 56 -7.89 -10.38 20.93
C GLY A 56 -6.70 -10.56 20.00
N GLU A 57 -5.50 -10.59 20.60
CA GLU A 57 -4.27 -10.95 19.90
C GLU A 57 -4.55 -12.17 19.01
N PRO A 58 -4.47 -12.06 17.68
CA PRO A 58 -4.66 -13.24 16.85
C PRO A 58 -3.58 -14.23 17.24
N GLU A 59 -4.01 -15.39 17.71
CA GLU A 59 -3.17 -16.56 17.98
C GLU A 59 -2.10 -16.70 16.89
N ASP A 60 -0.85 -16.75 17.34
CA ASP A 60 0.36 -17.15 16.61
C ASP A 60 0.22 -17.27 15.08
N SER A 61 0.22 -16.13 14.39
CA SER A 61 0.65 -16.09 12.99
C SER A 61 2.19 -16.19 12.94
N LEU A 62 2.71 -17.28 13.49
CA LEU A 62 4.09 -17.68 13.35
C LEU A 62 4.28 -18.11 11.90
N VAL A 63 5.15 -17.38 11.20
CA VAL A 63 5.50 -17.64 9.82
C VAL A 63 6.93 -18.16 9.78
N TRP A 64 7.23 -19.09 8.88
CA TRP A 64 8.56 -19.64 8.74
C TRP A 64 9.29 -19.03 7.55
N VAL A 65 10.55 -18.67 7.75
CA VAL A 65 11.43 -18.08 6.71
C VAL A 65 12.75 -18.83 6.70
N LEU A 66 13.31 -19.09 5.52
CA LEU A 66 14.65 -19.69 5.40
C LEU A 66 15.69 -18.79 6.06
N ARG A 67 16.59 -19.36 6.86
CA ARG A 67 17.61 -18.60 7.60
C ARG A 67 18.47 -17.69 6.71
N PRO A 68 18.94 -18.13 5.51
CA PRO A 68 19.65 -17.24 4.59
C PRO A 68 18.81 -16.03 4.15
N ARG A 69 17.51 -16.23 3.88
CA ARG A 69 16.59 -15.12 3.57
C ARG A 69 16.41 -14.22 4.77
N ALA A 70 16.23 -14.77 5.96
CA ALA A 70 16.04 -13.99 7.16
C ALA A 70 17.20 -13.01 7.42
N ASN A 71 18.44 -13.43 7.13
CA ASN A 71 19.60 -12.56 7.24
C ASN A 71 19.61 -11.42 6.20
N ILE A 72 19.12 -11.67 4.98
CA ILE A 72 19.03 -10.67 3.90
C ILE A 72 17.90 -9.67 4.16
N CYS A 73 16.78 -10.13 4.71
CA CYS A 73 15.60 -9.33 5.00
C CYS A 73 15.76 -8.42 6.23
N ARG A 74 16.90 -8.49 6.95
CA ARG A 74 17.14 -7.65 8.13
C ARG A 74 17.23 -6.17 7.74
N VAL A 75 16.50 -5.35 8.48
CA VAL A 75 16.46 -3.90 8.29
C VAL A 75 16.78 -3.19 9.59
N TRP A 76 17.13 -1.90 9.48
CA TRP A 76 17.33 -1.08 10.66
C TRP A 76 16.01 -0.88 11.40
N ALA A 77 16.01 -1.11 12.72
CA ALA A 77 14.80 -1.05 13.54
C ALA A 77 14.12 0.34 13.53
N GLY A 78 14.89 1.41 13.28
CA GLY A 78 14.33 2.76 13.20
C GLY A 78 13.53 3.04 11.93
N GLU A 79 13.48 2.12 10.95
CA GLU A 79 12.52 2.21 9.84
C GLU A 79 11.07 2.26 10.34
N LEU A 80 10.76 1.52 11.41
CA LEU A 80 9.42 1.51 12.01
C LEU A 80 9.03 2.90 12.54
N THR A 81 9.98 3.59 13.18
CA THR A 81 9.78 4.96 13.67
C THR A 81 9.84 6.01 12.57
N ALA A 82 10.43 5.67 11.43
CA ALA A 82 10.52 6.53 10.25
C ALA A 82 9.30 6.38 9.31
N GLY A 83 8.16 5.90 9.82
CA GLY A 83 6.92 5.73 9.04
C GLY A 83 6.78 4.38 8.34
N ALA A 84 7.66 3.42 8.61
CA ALA A 84 7.61 2.06 8.09
C ALA A 84 7.47 1.98 6.54
N PRO A 85 8.32 2.68 5.77
CA PRO A 85 8.17 2.85 4.31
C PRO A 85 8.21 1.55 3.53
N GLY A 86 8.91 0.52 4.04
CA GLY A 86 8.96 -0.81 3.43
C GLY A 86 7.60 -1.48 3.29
N ARG A 87 6.63 -1.17 4.16
CA ARG A 87 5.25 -1.69 4.05
C ARG A 87 4.55 -1.21 2.79
N LEU A 88 4.88 -0.01 2.31
CA LEU A 88 4.25 0.56 1.13
C LEU A 88 4.81 -0.04 -0.16
N LEU A 89 5.94 -0.76 -0.12
CA LEU A 89 6.55 -1.34 -1.29
C LEU A 89 5.53 -2.23 -2.05
N ARG A 90 5.47 -2.08 -3.37
CA ARG A 90 4.50 -2.72 -4.28
C ARG A 90 3.04 -2.34 -4.04
N ARG A 91 2.71 -1.48 -3.06
CA ARG A 91 1.33 -1.11 -2.78
C ARG A 91 0.84 0.04 -3.67
N PRO A 92 -0.46 0.04 -4.03
CA PRO A 92 -1.14 1.20 -4.61
C PRO A 92 -1.18 2.37 -3.62
N VAL A 93 -0.71 3.53 -4.05
CA VAL A 93 -0.65 4.71 -3.19
C VAL A 93 -1.11 5.98 -3.89
N PHE A 94 -1.54 6.92 -3.06
CA PHE A 94 -1.77 8.31 -3.36
C PHE A 94 -0.81 9.17 -2.54
N ALA A 95 -0.26 10.22 -3.15
CA ALA A 95 0.47 11.25 -2.43
C ALA A 95 0.05 12.64 -2.91
N LEU A 96 0.03 13.61 -2.00
CA LEU A 96 -0.19 15.03 -2.31
C LEU A 96 1.03 15.83 -1.88
N THR A 97 1.86 16.22 -2.84
CA THR A 97 3.08 17.00 -2.57
C THR A 97 3.05 18.24 -3.46
N GLU A 98 3.33 19.42 -2.88
CA GLU A 98 3.27 20.71 -3.60
C GLU A 98 1.94 20.95 -4.33
N ASN A 99 0.81 20.59 -3.68
CA ASN A 99 -0.55 20.61 -4.26
C ASN A 99 -0.73 19.78 -5.54
N ARG A 100 0.18 18.83 -5.82
CA ARG A 100 0.10 17.94 -6.95
C ARG A 100 -0.21 16.51 -6.50
N PRO A 101 -1.33 15.93 -6.95
CA PRO A 101 -1.67 14.56 -6.63
C PRO A 101 -0.88 13.58 -7.51
N TYR A 102 -0.29 12.57 -6.88
CA TYR A 102 0.37 11.45 -7.54
C TYR A 102 -0.39 10.17 -7.21
N TYR A 103 -0.78 9.42 -8.25
CA TYR A 103 -1.44 8.12 -8.12
C TYR A 103 -0.56 7.07 -8.78
N GLY A 104 -0.17 6.07 -8.01
CA GLY A 104 0.81 5.12 -8.53
C GLY A 104 1.04 3.94 -7.61
N GLN A 105 2.19 3.32 -7.83
CA GLN A 105 2.66 2.18 -7.05
C GLN A 105 4.06 2.47 -6.52
N VAL A 106 4.31 2.14 -5.26
CA VAL A 106 5.66 2.30 -4.70
C VAL A 106 6.58 1.20 -5.24
N MET A 107 7.70 1.61 -5.84
CA MET A 107 8.67 0.70 -6.45
C MET A 107 9.93 0.52 -5.62
N ALA A 108 10.24 1.50 -4.77
CA ALA A 108 11.43 1.52 -3.94
C ALA A 108 11.22 2.49 -2.77
N TYR A 109 12.06 2.38 -1.75
CA TYR A 109 12.14 3.34 -0.66
C TYR A 109 13.61 3.55 -0.25
N GLU A 110 13.91 4.72 0.29
CA GLU A 110 15.23 5.06 0.82
C GLU A 110 15.04 5.98 2.02
N GLY A 111 15.50 5.54 3.20
CA GLY A 111 15.24 6.27 4.44
C GLY A 111 13.74 6.47 4.66
N SER A 112 13.29 7.72 4.80
CA SER A 112 11.88 8.11 4.95
C SER A 112 11.21 8.54 3.64
N LEU A 113 11.81 8.25 2.49
CA LEU A 113 11.29 8.58 1.17
C LEU A 113 10.82 7.31 0.46
N VAL A 114 9.71 7.42 -0.28
CA VAL A 114 9.23 6.37 -1.17
C VAL A 114 9.24 6.86 -2.61
N THR A 115 9.58 5.97 -3.54
CA THR A 115 9.55 6.26 -4.97
C THR A 115 8.28 5.69 -5.58
N ILE A 116 7.38 6.57 -6.02
CA ILE A 116 6.11 6.22 -6.65
C ILE A 116 6.28 6.21 -8.16
N ARG A 117 5.91 5.10 -8.81
CA ARG A 117 5.71 5.02 -10.26
C ARG A 117 4.31 5.47 -10.62
N HIS A 118 4.20 6.49 -11.45
CA HIS A 118 2.95 7.00 -12.03
C HIS A 118 3.17 7.32 -13.51
N GLY A 119 2.33 6.79 -14.39
CA GLY A 119 2.65 6.82 -15.82
C GLY A 119 4.00 6.16 -16.12
N ASP A 120 4.76 6.84 -16.97
CA ASP A 120 6.14 6.52 -17.32
C ASP A 120 7.15 7.27 -16.43
N LEU A 121 6.67 7.89 -15.33
CA LEU A 121 7.45 8.73 -14.44
C LEU A 121 7.62 8.06 -13.07
N MET A 122 8.72 8.44 -12.42
CA MET A 122 9.02 8.10 -11.04
C MET A 122 9.14 9.39 -10.23
N THR A 123 8.57 9.42 -9.03
CA THR A 123 8.66 10.59 -8.15
C THR A 123 8.92 10.14 -6.72
N GLN A 124 9.93 10.74 -6.10
CA GLN A 124 10.23 10.54 -4.69
C GLN A 124 9.40 11.49 -3.85
N VAL A 125 8.75 10.96 -2.81
CA VAL A 125 7.94 11.74 -1.87
C VAL A 125 8.20 11.25 -0.44
N PRO A 126 8.04 12.13 0.58
CA PRO A 126 8.07 11.72 1.98
C PRO A 126 7.01 10.67 2.27
N VAL A 127 7.36 9.64 3.06
CA VAL A 127 6.41 8.60 3.49
C VAL A 127 5.23 9.20 4.25
N SER A 128 5.43 10.30 4.99
CA SER A 128 4.38 11.03 5.70
C SER A 128 3.32 11.63 4.78
N ASP A 129 3.64 11.81 3.50
CA ASP A 129 2.72 12.36 2.51
C ASP A 129 1.93 11.29 1.75
N VAL A 130 2.20 10.01 2.01
CA VAL A 130 1.70 8.89 1.23
C VAL A 130 0.59 8.16 1.97
N GLU A 131 -0.49 7.89 1.25
CA GLU A 131 -1.64 7.14 1.74
C GLU A 131 -1.84 5.91 0.84
N GLU A 132 -2.01 4.74 1.43
CA GLU A 132 -2.41 3.54 0.70
C GLU A 132 -3.86 3.68 0.23
N VAL A 133 -4.12 3.30 -1.03
CA VAL A 133 -5.46 3.40 -1.63
C VAL A 133 -5.82 2.11 -2.34
N ALA A 134 -7.11 1.87 -2.59
CA ALA A 134 -7.52 0.72 -3.40
C ALA A 134 -6.92 0.81 -4.82
N PRO A 135 -6.44 -0.30 -5.43
CA PRO A 135 -5.82 -0.29 -6.77
C PRO A 135 -6.70 0.37 -7.84
N VAL A 136 -8.02 0.20 -7.76
CA VAL A 136 -8.98 0.81 -8.70
C VAL A 136 -8.91 2.35 -8.71
N ILE A 137 -8.57 2.98 -7.58
CA ILE A 137 -8.37 4.43 -7.48
C ILE A 137 -7.19 4.81 -8.36
N VAL A 138 -6.05 4.11 -8.20
CA VAL A 138 -4.85 4.37 -9.01
C VAL A 138 -5.13 4.18 -10.50
N PHE A 139 -5.79 3.09 -10.88
CA PHE A 139 -6.09 2.83 -12.30
C PHE A 139 -7.02 3.87 -12.93
N LEU A 140 -8.00 4.36 -12.18
CA LEU A 140 -8.91 5.40 -12.68
C LEU A 140 -8.27 6.79 -12.71
N PHE A 141 -7.28 7.05 -11.86
CA PHE A 141 -6.60 8.35 -11.79
C PHE A 141 -5.21 8.41 -12.44
N HIS A 142 -4.71 7.31 -13.02
CA HIS A 142 -3.34 7.18 -13.50
C HIS A 142 -2.86 8.30 -14.46
N LYS A 143 -3.77 8.95 -15.20
CA LYS A 143 -3.50 10.14 -16.02
C LYS A 143 -4.56 11.24 -15.84
N ALA A 144 -5.43 11.07 -14.85
CA ALA A 144 -6.54 11.98 -14.66
C ALA A 144 -6.08 13.23 -13.91
N GLN A 145 -6.32 14.38 -14.50
CA GLN A 145 -6.22 15.65 -13.79
C GLN A 145 -7.48 15.81 -12.94
N LEU A 146 -7.30 15.95 -11.62
CA LEU A 146 -8.42 16.21 -10.72
C LEU A 146 -9.01 17.59 -11.01
N MET A 147 -10.30 17.76 -10.70
CA MET A 147 -10.93 19.07 -10.75
C MET A 147 -10.24 20.05 -9.80
N ARG A 148 -10.12 21.32 -10.22
CA ARG A 148 -9.49 22.40 -9.45
C ARG A 148 -10.05 22.63 -8.05
N ARG A 149 -11.26 22.14 -7.75
CA ARG A 149 -11.84 22.23 -6.40
C ARG A 149 -11.30 21.19 -5.40
N LEU A 150 -10.53 20.21 -5.88
CA LEU A 150 -9.97 19.12 -5.08
C LEU A 150 -8.50 19.41 -4.77
N GLU A 151 -8.25 20.47 -4.00
CA GLU A 151 -6.89 20.96 -3.69
C GLU A 151 -6.35 20.45 -2.35
N SER A 152 -7.21 19.87 -1.51
CA SER A 152 -6.84 19.37 -0.18
C SER A 152 -6.91 17.85 -0.08
N ARG A 153 -6.10 17.27 0.83
CA ARG A 153 -6.17 15.83 1.16
C ARG A 153 -7.58 15.39 1.50
N SER A 154 -8.28 16.16 2.34
CA SER A 154 -9.66 15.85 2.72
C SER A 154 -10.62 15.83 1.53
N ALA A 155 -10.53 16.83 0.63
CA ALA A 155 -11.40 16.87 -0.56
C ALA A 155 -11.13 15.70 -1.52
N ILE A 156 -9.86 15.31 -1.65
CA ILE A 156 -9.44 14.16 -2.45
C ILE A 156 -9.91 12.84 -1.82
N GLY A 157 -9.76 12.68 -0.50
CA GLY A 157 -10.28 11.52 0.24
C GLY A 157 -11.79 11.37 0.08
N GLN A 158 -12.55 12.46 0.18
CA GLN A 158 -13.99 12.45 -0.12
C GLN A 158 -14.30 12.08 -1.58
N ALA A 159 -13.42 12.41 -2.53
CA ALA A 159 -13.55 11.96 -3.90
C ALA A 159 -13.29 10.45 -4.05
N HIS A 160 -12.33 9.88 -3.32
CA HIS A 160 -12.08 8.44 -3.26
C HIS A 160 -13.28 7.69 -2.69
N THR A 161 -13.83 8.14 -1.56
CA THR A 161 -15.01 7.52 -0.95
C THR A 161 -16.21 7.56 -1.91
N ARG A 162 -16.46 8.69 -2.56
CA ARG A 162 -17.52 8.81 -3.57
C ARG A 162 -17.30 7.88 -4.76
N LEU A 163 -16.06 7.73 -5.22
CA LEU A 163 -15.71 6.82 -6.30
C LEU A 163 -16.02 5.36 -5.93
N LEU A 164 -15.56 4.92 -4.76
CA LEU A 164 -15.81 3.56 -4.28
C LEU A 164 -17.30 3.31 -4.03
N GLY A 165 -18.02 4.28 -3.45
CA GLY A 165 -19.47 4.19 -3.28
C GLY A 165 -20.22 4.04 -4.61
N ARG A 166 -19.79 4.75 -5.67
CA ARG A 166 -20.37 4.56 -7.01
C ARG A 166 -20.03 3.20 -7.62
N LEU A 167 -18.84 2.66 -7.33
CA LEU A 167 -18.41 1.37 -7.85
C LEU A 167 -19.17 0.20 -7.20
N MET A 168 -19.32 0.24 -5.88
CA MET A 168 -19.98 -0.80 -5.09
C MET A 168 -21.50 -0.65 -5.08
N GLY A 169 -22.01 0.56 -5.27
CA GLY A 169 -23.39 0.92 -4.99
C GLY A 169 -23.58 1.38 -3.55
N THR A 170 -24.67 2.08 -3.32
CA THR A 170 -25.16 2.49 -2.00
C THR A 170 -26.60 2.00 -1.83
N GLU A 171 -27.19 2.18 -0.65
CA GLU A 171 -28.61 1.86 -0.42
C GLU A 171 -29.53 2.62 -1.39
N GLU A 172 -29.12 3.84 -1.80
CA GLU A 172 -29.91 4.73 -2.64
C GLU A 172 -29.65 4.57 -4.14
N ALA A 173 -28.53 3.95 -4.55
CA ALA A 173 -28.12 3.88 -5.95
C ALA A 173 -27.34 2.60 -6.30
N PRO A 174 -27.68 1.93 -7.41
CA PRO A 174 -26.94 0.74 -7.84
C PRO A 174 -25.51 1.09 -8.26
N GLY A 175 -24.59 0.15 -8.01
CA GLY A 175 -23.19 0.27 -8.44
C GLY A 175 -23.06 0.39 -9.96
N THR A 176 -22.02 1.09 -10.42
CA THR A 176 -21.77 1.33 -11.84
C THR A 176 -20.34 1.01 -12.25
N ARG A 177 -20.19 0.51 -13.48
CA ARG A 177 -18.89 0.29 -14.15
C ARG A 177 -18.59 1.36 -15.21
N ASP A 178 -19.50 2.32 -15.42
CA ASP A 178 -19.33 3.39 -16.39
C ASP A 178 -18.32 4.43 -15.86
N VAL A 179 -17.13 4.49 -16.47
CA VAL A 179 -16.04 5.43 -16.12
C VAL A 179 -16.54 6.87 -16.06
N ARG A 180 -17.44 7.28 -16.96
CA ARG A 180 -17.96 8.65 -16.96
C ARG A 180 -18.74 8.91 -15.68
N ARG A 181 -19.65 8.00 -15.31
CA ARG A 181 -20.45 8.10 -14.08
C ARG A 181 -19.57 8.03 -12.83
N LEU A 182 -18.58 7.14 -12.82
CA LEU A 182 -17.62 6.99 -11.74
C LEU A 182 -16.85 8.30 -11.46
N LEU A 183 -16.39 8.98 -12.52
CA LEU A 183 -15.55 10.17 -12.41
C LEU A 183 -16.30 11.51 -12.48
N THR A 184 -17.64 11.50 -12.62
CA THR A 184 -18.44 12.73 -12.66
C THR A 184 -18.18 13.61 -11.45
N GLY A 185 -17.76 14.85 -11.70
CA GLY A 185 -17.45 15.83 -10.66
C GLY A 185 -16.16 15.58 -9.89
N ILE A 186 -15.34 14.60 -10.29
CA ILE A 186 -14.02 14.33 -9.71
C ILE A 186 -12.92 14.70 -10.70
N ALA A 187 -13.05 14.25 -11.95
CA ALA A 187 -12.15 14.57 -13.05
C ALA A 187 -12.95 15.05 -14.28
N PRO A 188 -12.44 16.03 -15.05
CA PRO A 188 -13.07 16.43 -16.30
C PRO A 188 -13.02 15.26 -17.31
N VAL A 189 -14.02 15.19 -18.19
CA VAL A 189 -14.17 14.09 -19.17
C VAL A 189 -12.94 13.93 -20.06
N ALA A 190 -12.28 15.04 -20.41
CA ALA A 190 -11.04 15.02 -21.19
C ALA A 190 -9.88 14.29 -20.51
N ALA A 191 -9.92 14.17 -19.18
CA ALA A 191 -8.91 13.50 -18.37
C ALA A 191 -9.33 12.08 -17.94
N HIS A 192 -10.46 11.57 -18.41
CA HIS A 192 -10.89 10.20 -18.10
C HIS A 192 -9.93 9.18 -18.74
N PRO A 193 -9.67 8.04 -18.07
CA PRO A 193 -8.85 7.00 -18.63
C PRO A 193 -9.51 6.44 -19.90
N ARG A 194 -8.69 6.16 -20.91
CA ARG A 194 -9.16 5.51 -22.13
C ARG A 194 -9.28 4.00 -21.88
N PRO A 195 -10.32 3.32 -22.40
CA PRO A 195 -10.43 1.87 -22.26
C PRO A 195 -9.24 1.08 -22.83
N THR A 196 -8.51 1.66 -23.79
CA THR A 196 -7.33 1.08 -24.41
C THR A 196 -6.02 1.44 -23.71
N ALA A 197 -6.06 2.23 -22.63
CA ALA A 197 -4.86 2.59 -21.90
C ALA A 197 -4.33 1.37 -21.13
N THR A 198 -3.08 0.99 -21.40
CA THR A 198 -2.38 -0.04 -20.64
C THR A 198 -1.57 0.60 -19.53
N LEU A 199 -1.58 -0.05 -18.36
CA LEU A 199 -0.89 0.41 -17.16
C LEU A 199 0.11 -0.65 -16.76
N THR A 200 1.40 -0.28 -16.68
CA THR A 200 2.41 -1.18 -16.12
C THR A 200 2.24 -1.23 -14.61
N TRP A 201 1.97 -2.44 -14.10
CA TRP A 201 1.70 -2.69 -12.70
C TRP A 201 2.57 -3.85 -12.22
N MET A 202 3.21 -3.68 -11.06
CA MET A 202 3.96 -4.73 -10.37
C MET A 202 2.96 -5.58 -9.57
N ASP A 203 3.07 -6.90 -9.60
CA ASP A 203 2.21 -7.73 -8.77
C ASP A 203 2.66 -7.55 -7.29
N PRO A 204 1.77 -7.13 -6.38
CA PRO A 204 2.14 -6.96 -4.98
C PRO A 204 2.71 -8.22 -4.31
N ARG A 205 2.35 -9.41 -4.82
CA ARG A 205 2.78 -10.70 -4.29
C ARG A 205 4.09 -11.21 -4.87
N THR A 206 4.36 -10.94 -6.14
CA THR A 206 5.53 -11.55 -6.81
C THR A 206 6.57 -10.54 -7.26
N GLY A 207 6.25 -9.24 -7.28
CA GLY A 207 7.08 -8.22 -7.93
C GLY A 207 6.82 -8.21 -9.42
#